data_AF-A0A7K3DEV0-F1
#
_entry.id   AF-A0A7K3DEV0-F1
#
_cell.length_a   1.000
_cell.length_b   1.000
_cell.length_c   1.000
_cell.angle_alpha   90.00
_cell.angle_beta   90.00
_cell.angle_gamma   90.00
#
_symmetry.space_group_name_H-M   'P 1'
#
loop_
_entity.id
_entity.type
_entity.pdbx_description
1 polymer ?
#
loop_
_entity_poly.entity_id
_entity_poly.type
_entity_poly.pdbx_seq_one_letter_code
_entity_poly.pdbx_strand_id
1 'polypeptide(L)'
;TLVVTNGTGQALPAGPVDVGVDGEPLPTTALPTLAPGGTGRVGLGPAEALRVARRTELLESTAGLRNSTTVLAHRVHIELANRLPRPVTVEVRERVPVTSDSDVRIEERADWTVPADGEGPDLHAAGTRLWRADVPAGGAAVLDGGYEIRIPAAKALTGGNRRS
;
A
#
# COMPACT_ATOMS: atom_id res chain seq x y z
N THR A 1 10.62 -5.06 -3.72
CA THR A 1 11.32 -5.90 -2.72
C THR A 1 11.62 -7.26 -3.35
N LEU A 2 12.61 -7.97 -2.83
CA LEU A 2 12.99 -9.33 -3.22
C LEU A 2 12.60 -10.30 -2.10
N VAL A 3 12.06 -11.46 -2.43
CA VAL A 3 11.86 -12.55 -1.46
C VAL A 3 13.12 -13.41 -1.42
N VAL A 4 13.69 -13.60 -0.24
CA VAL A 4 14.88 -14.42 0.00
C VAL A 4 14.52 -15.56 0.95
N THR A 5 15.18 -16.71 0.79
CA THR A 5 15.00 -17.90 1.63
C THR A 5 16.33 -18.26 2.28
N ASN A 6 16.33 -18.51 3.58
CA ASN A 6 17.49 -19.04 4.28
C ASN A 6 17.66 -20.53 3.97
N GLY A 7 18.49 -20.86 2.98
CA GLY A 7 18.81 -22.25 2.63
C GLY A 7 19.79 -22.94 3.58
N THR A 8 20.25 -22.26 4.65
CA THR A 8 21.20 -22.84 5.60
C THR A 8 20.51 -23.60 6.73
N GLY A 9 21.24 -24.49 7.40
CA GLY A 9 20.75 -25.20 8.59
C GLY A 9 20.80 -24.38 9.89
N GLN A 10 21.12 -23.09 9.82
CA GLN A 10 21.28 -22.21 10.99
C GLN A 10 20.44 -20.95 10.82
N ALA A 11 20.10 -20.29 11.94
CA ALA A 11 19.42 -19.00 11.88
C ALA A 11 20.36 -17.93 11.30
N LEU A 12 19.84 -17.11 10.40
CA LEU A 12 20.50 -15.90 9.94
C LEU A 12 19.98 -14.72 10.77
N PRO A 13 20.84 -14.06 11.58
CA PRO A 13 20.42 -12.89 12.34
C PRO A 13 20.16 -11.70 11.40
N ALA A 14 19.29 -10.78 11.83
CA ALA A 14 19.09 -9.53 11.12
C ALA A 14 20.40 -8.74 11.00
N GLY A 15 20.61 -8.11 9.85
CA GLY A 15 21.84 -7.37 9.58
C GLY A 15 21.84 -6.65 8.24
N PRO A 16 22.82 -5.76 8.00
CA PRO A 16 22.98 -5.12 6.70
C PRO A 16 23.37 -6.15 5.64
N VAL A 17 22.90 -5.94 4.41
CA VAL A 17 23.26 -6.71 3.22
C VAL A 17 23.51 -5.78 2.05
N ASP A 18 24.61 -6.03 1.34
CA ASP A 18 24.92 -5.38 0.08
C ASP A 18 24.31 -6.19 -1.07
N VAL A 19 23.62 -5.49 -1.96
CA VAL A 19 22.94 -6.11 -3.11
C VAL A 19 23.52 -5.50 -4.37
N GLY A 20 23.68 -6.28 -5.43
CA GLY A 20 24.08 -5.78 -6.74
C GLY A 20 23.26 -6.38 -7.86
N VAL A 21 23.18 -5.66 -8.98
CA VAL A 21 22.53 -6.11 -10.22
C VAL A 21 23.54 -5.99 -11.34
N ASP A 22 23.80 -7.10 -12.05
CA ASP A 22 24.77 -7.16 -13.15
C ASP A 22 26.18 -6.64 -12.77
N GLY A 23 26.57 -6.82 -11.51
CA GLY A 23 27.86 -6.37 -10.96
C GLY A 23 27.85 -4.94 -10.40
N GLU A 24 26.78 -4.17 -10.61
CA GLU A 24 26.63 -2.82 -10.06
C GLU A 24 25.97 -2.85 -8.67
N PRO A 25 26.58 -2.24 -7.64
CA PRO A 25 26.03 -2.22 -6.29
C PRO A 25 24.79 -1.32 -6.19
N LEU A 26 23.80 -1.78 -5.43
CA LEU A 26 22.64 -1.03 -4.95
C LEU A 26 22.92 -0.48 -3.54
N PRO A 27 22.11 0.49 -3.06
CA PRO A 27 22.19 0.93 -1.68
C PRO A 27 22.02 -0.24 -0.70
N THR A 28 22.87 -0.28 0.34
CA THR A 28 22.79 -1.26 1.42
C THR A 28 21.40 -1.26 2.04
N THR A 29 20.88 -2.46 2.27
CA THR A 29 19.55 -2.70 2.85
C THR A 29 19.69 -3.62 4.08
N ALA A 30 18.60 -3.82 4.82
CA ALA A 30 18.57 -4.76 5.94
C ALA A 30 17.96 -6.10 5.52
N LEU A 31 18.59 -7.19 5.97
CA LEU A 31 18.03 -8.53 6.02
C LEU A 31 17.29 -8.70 7.36
N PRO A 32 16.05 -9.21 7.39
CA PRO A 32 15.40 -9.60 8.65
C PRO A 32 16.04 -10.87 9.23
N THR A 33 15.75 -11.19 10.48
CA THR A 33 16.13 -12.50 11.04
C THR A 33 15.37 -13.61 10.31
N LEU A 34 16.08 -14.65 9.85
CA LEU A 34 15.52 -15.81 9.16
C LEU A 34 15.89 -17.09 9.90
N ALA A 35 14.88 -17.86 10.34
CA ALA A 35 15.10 -19.24 10.79
C ALA A 35 15.63 -20.13 9.65
N PRO A 36 16.20 -21.33 9.93
CA PRO A 36 16.50 -22.31 8.88
C PRO A 36 15.28 -22.58 8.00
N GLY A 37 15.41 -22.47 6.68
CA GLY A 37 14.30 -22.58 5.73
C GLY A 37 13.33 -21.38 5.71
N GLY A 38 13.50 -20.39 6.58
CA GLY A 38 12.63 -19.22 6.68
C GLY A 38 12.77 -18.26 5.50
N THR A 39 11.68 -17.56 5.17
CA THR A 39 11.62 -16.58 4.08
C THR A 39 11.48 -15.15 4.61
N GLY A 40 12.04 -14.19 3.87
CA GLY A 40 11.99 -12.77 4.21
C GLY A 40 11.93 -11.87 2.98
N ARG A 41 11.52 -10.61 3.17
CA ARG A 41 11.59 -9.59 2.12
C ARG A 41 12.73 -8.62 2.37
N VAL A 42 13.46 -8.31 1.29
CA VAL A 42 14.56 -7.36 1.27
C VAL A 42 14.21 -6.20 0.33
N GLY A 43 14.48 -4.96 0.75
CA GLY A 43 14.33 -3.77 -0.09
C GLY A 43 15.43 -3.71 -1.15
N LEU A 44 15.09 -3.33 -2.38
CA LEU A 44 16.09 -3.11 -3.45
C LEU A 44 16.25 -1.62 -3.80
N GLY A 45 15.67 -0.74 -2.98
CA GLY A 45 15.54 0.67 -3.31
C GLY A 45 14.51 0.96 -4.41
N PRO A 46 14.38 2.24 -4.80
CA PRO A 46 13.48 2.67 -5.87
C PRO A 46 14.02 2.26 -7.25
N ALA A 47 13.12 1.85 -8.14
CA ALA A 47 13.43 1.73 -9.55
C ALA A 47 13.22 3.09 -10.23
N GLU A 48 14.27 3.90 -10.40
CA GLU A 48 14.16 5.30 -10.88
C GLU A 48 13.49 5.47 -12.25
N ALA A 49 13.51 4.43 -13.09
CA ALA A 49 12.82 4.42 -14.37
C ALA A 49 11.30 4.20 -14.25
N LEU A 50 10.80 3.78 -13.08
CA LEU A 50 9.38 3.71 -12.78
C LEU A 50 8.98 4.96 -11.96
N ARG A 51 8.19 5.85 -12.56
CA ARG A 51 7.68 7.04 -11.90
C ARG A 51 6.27 6.78 -11.39
N VAL A 52 6.00 7.27 -10.19
CA VAL A 52 4.70 7.16 -9.51
C VAL A 52 4.32 8.54 -9.01
N ALA A 53 3.12 8.98 -9.36
CA ALA A 53 2.49 10.15 -8.76
C ALA A 53 1.20 9.71 -8.07
N ARG A 54 0.97 10.18 -6.84
CA ARG A 54 -0.24 9.90 -6.07
C ARG A 54 -0.88 11.22 -5.68
N ARG A 55 -2.18 11.34 -5.96
CA ARG A 55 -3.00 12.49 -5.56
C ARG A 55 -4.18 11.97 -4.74
N THR A 56 -4.58 12.75 -3.74
CA THR A 56 -5.75 12.44 -2.93
C THR A 56 -6.61 13.65 -2.71
N GLU A 57 -7.92 13.43 -2.71
CA GLU A 57 -8.92 14.43 -2.41
C GLU A 57 -9.78 13.94 -1.24
N LEU A 58 -10.18 14.86 -0.36
CA LEU A 58 -11.14 14.57 0.70
C LEU A 58 -12.32 15.52 0.51
N LEU A 59 -13.51 14.96 0.33
CA LEU A 59 -14.76 15.69 0.28
C LEU A 59 -15.63 15.33 1.49
N GLU A 60 -16.00 16.34 2.27
CA GLU A 60 -16.96 16.19 3.36
C GLU A 60 -18.36 16.58 2.90
N SER A 61 -19.34 15.76 3.23
CA SER A 61 -20.75 15.99 2.92
C SER A 61 -21.64 15.41 4.03
N THR A 62 -22.96 15.61 3.91
CA THR A 62 -23.93 15.00 4.83
C THR A 62 -24.98 14.19 4.06
N ALA A 63 -25.49 13.13 4.68
CA ALA A 63 -26.47 12.21 4.13
C ALA A 63 -27.49 11.76 5.20
N GLY A 64 -28.55 11.08 4.77
CA GLY A 64 -29.58 10.52 5.65
C GLY A 64 -30.71 11.50 5.99
N LEU A 65 -31.71 11.03 6.74
CA LEU A 65 -32.85 11.84 7.14
C LEU A 65 -32.38 13.00 8.05
N ARG A 66 -32.70 14.25 7.66
CA ARG A 66 -32.24 15.46 8.35
C ARG A 66 -30.71 15.57 8.47
N ASN A 67 -29.96 15.08 7.47
CA ASN A 67 -28.49 15.17 7.44
C ASN A 67 -27.82 14.51 8.66
N SER A 68 -28.37 13.38 9.13
CA SER A 68 -27.95 12.69 10.36
C SER A 68 -26.59 11.97 10.26
N THR A 69 -25.92 12.00 9.11
CA THR A 69 -24.67 11.29 8.87
C THR A 69 -23.68 12.19 8.13
N THR A 70 -22.48 12.36 8.67
CA THR A 70 -21.35 12.95 7.96
C THR A 70 -20.69 11.89 7.09
N VAL A 71 -20.38 12.23 5.85
CA VAL A 71 -19.69 11.37 4.88
C VAL A 71 -18.38 12.03 4.50
N LEU A 72 -17.28 11.33 4.78
CA LEU A 72 -15.91 11.71 4.39
C LEU A 72 -15.49 10.85 3.21
N ALA A 73 -15.63 11.38 1.99
CA ALA A 73 -15.24 10.69 0.76
C ALA A 73 -13.76 10.95 0.46
N HIS A 74 -12.91 9.95 0.62
CA HIS A 74 -11.50 10.00 0.28
C HIS A 74 -11.28 9.39 -1.10
N ARG A 75 -10.78 10.18 -2.04
CA ARG A 75 -10.42 9.73 -3.39
C ARG A 75 -8.92 9.63 -3.53
N VAL A 76 -8.47 8.64 -4.29
CA VAL A 76 -7.07 8.33 -4.56
C VAL A 76 -6.92 8.18 -6.08
N HIS A 77 -5.97 8.91 -6.64
CA HIS A 77 -5.61 8.85 -8.05
C HIS A 77 -4.11 8.62 -8.16
N ILE A 78 -3.71 7.59 -8.90
CA ILE A 78 -2.32 7.17 -9.04
C ILE A 78 -1.97 7.07 -10.52
N GLU A 79 -0.90 7.76 -10.90
CA GLU A 79 -0.30 7.68 -12.23
C GLU A 79 1.00 6.89 -12.13
N LEU A 80 1.11 5.84 -12.94
CA LEU A 80 2.31 5.03 -13.11
C LEU A 80 2.89 5.29 -14.50
N ALA A 81 4.19 5.52 -14.58
CA ALA A 81 4.90 5.65 -15.86
C ALA A 81 6.15 4.78 -15.85
N ASN A 82 6.20 3.83 -16.79
CA ASN A 82 7.32 2.91 -16.97
C ASN A 82 8.24 3.41 -18.08
N ARG A 83 9.45 3.87 -17.72
CA ARG A 83 10.48 4.32 -18.68
C ARG A 83 11.50 3.23 -19.00
N LEU A 84 11.25 1.98 -18.59
CA LEU A 84 12.10 0.84 -18.93
C LEU A 84 11.80 0.36 -20.37
N PRO A 85 12.76 -0.29 -21.04
CA PRO A 85 12.57 -0.89 -22.36
C PRO A 85 11.76 -2.19 -22.33
N ARG A 86 11.18 -2.56 -21.18
CA ARG A 86 10.42 -3.80 -20.97
C ARG A 86 9.14 -3.53 -20.17
N PRO A 87 8.07 -4.30 -20.37
CA PRO A 87 6.87 -4.21 -19.54
C PRO A 87 7.20 -4.58 -18.09
N VAL A 88 6.45 -4.00 -17.15
CA VAL A 88 6.56 -4.30 -15.72
C VAL A 88 5.18 -4.44 -15.08
N THR A 89 5.05 -5.33 -14.11
CA THR A 89 3.89 -5.38 -13.23
C THR A 89 4.19 -4.58 -11.97
N VAL A 90 3.32 -3.62 -11.66
CA VAL A 90 3.44 -2.76 -10.48
C VAL A 90 2.35 -3.14 -9.48
N GLU A 91 2.76 -3.55 -8.28
CA GLU A 91 1.85 -3.69 -7.14
C GLU A 91 1.84 -2.38 -6.36
N VAL A 92 0.67 -1.74 -6.27
CA VAL A 92 0.46 -0.54 -5.46
C VAL A 92 -0.26 -0.93 -4.19
N ARG A 93 0.31 -0.54 -3.04
CA ARG A 93 -0.24 -0.83 -1.72
C ARG A 93 -0.84 0.44 -1.13
N GLU A 94 -2.16 0.46 -0.95
CA GLU A 94 -2.90 1.53 -0.30
C GLU A 94 -3.36 1.12 1.10
N ARG A 95 -3.78 2.11 1.89
CA ARG A 95 -4.42 1.88 3.19
C ARG A 95 -5.81 2.47 3.23
N VAL A 96 -6.78 1.61 3.50
CA VAL A 96 -8.13 1.95 3.92
C VAL A 96 -8.16 1.96 5.45
N PRO A 97 -8.76 2.96 6.11
CA PRO A 97 -8.90 2.98 7.55
C PRO A 97 -9.69 1.76 8.03
N VAL A 98 -9.48 1.39 9.29
CA VAL A 98 -10.24 0.36 9.99
C VAL A 98 -10.85 0.97 11.24
N THR A 99 -12.01 0.49 11.65
CA THR A 99 -12.72 0.96 12.84
C THR A 99 -13.16 -0.22 13.70
N SER A 100 -13.09 -0.06 15.03
CA SER A 100 -13.70 -0.96 16.00
C SER A 100 -15.09 -0.47 16.45
N ASP A 101 -15.47 0.77 16.13
CA ASP A 101 -16.81 1.31 16.40
C ASP A 101 -17.80 0.80 15.35
N SER A 102 -18.83 0.08 15.79
CA SER A 102 -19.86 -0.53 14.95
C SER A 102 -20.78 0.48 14.25
N ASP A 103 -20.84 1.71 14.76
CA ASP A 103 -21.68 2.78 14.21
C ASP A 103 -20.97 3.52 13.06
N VAL A 104 -19.64 3.43 12.98
CA VAL A 104 -18.85 4.00 11.88
C VAL A 104 -18.75 2.99 10.76
N ARG A 105 -19.11 3.41 9.54
CA ARG A 105 -19.03 2.54 8.35
C ARG A 105 -17.94 3.03 7.41
N ILE A 106 -17.21 2.09 6.85
CA ILE A 106 -16.16 2.34 5.85
C ILE A 106 -16.58 1.60 4.58
N GLU A 107 -16.87 2.35 3.53
CA GLU A 107 -17.32 1.83 2.25
C GLU A 107 -16.23 2.05 1.20
N GLU A 108 -15.66 0.97 0.67
CA GLU A 108 -14.61 1.06 -0.34
C GLU A 108 -15.20 1.33 -1.73
N ARG A 109 -14.52 2.19 -2.49
CA ARG A 109 -14.92 2.68 -3.83
C ARG A 109 -13.77 2.47 -4.81
N ALA A 110 -13.29 1.25 -4.91
CA ALA A 110 -12.17 0.86 -5.76
C ALA A 110 -12.25 -0.62 -6.13
N ASP A 111 -11.49 -1.02 -7.14
CA ASP A 111 -11.30 -2.39 -7.62
C ASP A 111 -10.03 -3.05 -7.05
N TRP A 112 -9.42 -2.47 -6.01
CA TRP A 112 -8.30 -3.09 -5.31
C TRP A 112 -8.74 -4.39 -4.62
N THR A 113 -7.77 -5.22 -4.27
CA THR A 113 -8.00 -6.46 -3.53
C THR A 113 -7.45 -6.37 -2.11
N VAL A 114 -8.00 -7.18 -1.21
CA VAL A 114 -7.38 -7.44 0.08
C VAL A 114 -6.20 -8.38 -0.18
N PRO A 115 -5.00 -8.12 0.40
CA PRO A 115 -3.93 -9.10 0.38
C PRO A 115 -4.44 -10.46 0.87
N ALA A 116 -4.02 -11.54 0.22
CA ALA A 116 -4.29 -12.87 0.75
C ALA A 116 -3.70 -12.99 2.16
N ASP A 117 -4.41 -13.66 3.07
CA ASP A 117 -3.86 -14.02 4.38
C ASP A 117 -2.65 -14.93 4.15
N GLY A 118 -1.46 -14.40 4.37
CA GLY A 118 -0.21 -15.12 4.23
C GLY A 118 0.34 -15.51 5.59
N GLU A 119 0.72 -16.78 5.75
CA GLU A 119 1.75 -17.15 6.71
C GLU A 119 3.12 -16.83 6.07
N GLY A 120 3.95 -16.02 6.74
CA GLY A 120 5.29 -15.64 6.26
C GLY A 120 5.58 -14.12 6.32
N PRO A 121 6.57 -13.61 5.57
CA PRO A 121 7.00 -12.20 5.63
C PRO A 121 5.99 -11.20 5.03
N ASP A 122 4.82 -11.68 4.64
CA ASP A 122 3.72 -10.92 4.02
C ASP A 122 2.61 -10.58 5.02
N LEU A 123 2.97 -10.33 6.28
CA LEU A 123 2.05 -9.72 7.25
C LEU A 123 1.76 -8.28 6.84
N HIS A 124 0.61 -8.09 6.20
CA HIS A 124 0.12 -6.77 5.83
C HIS A 124 -0.52 -6.07 7.02
N ALA A 125 -0.30 -4.76 7.13
CA ALA A 125 -1.02 -3.95 8.12
C ALA A 125 -2.54 -4.03 7.86
N ALA A 126 -3.34 -3.99 8.92
CA ALA A 126 -4.79 -3.95 8.81
C ALA A 126 -5.23 -2.80 7.87
N GLY A 127 -6.22 -3.09 7.02
CA GLY A 127 -6.71 -2.14 6.01
C GLY A 127 -5.82 -1.99 4.77
N THR A 128 -4.76 -2.80 4.61
CA THR A 128 -3.98 -2.80 3.35
C THR A 128 -4.85 -3.24 2.18
N ARG A 129 -4.70 -2.56 1.04
CA ARG A 129 -5.33 -2.90 -0.23
C ARG A 129 -4.31 -2.88 -1.35
N LEU A 130 -4.50 -3.75 -2.34
CA LEU A 130 -3.55 -3.96 -3.43
C LEU A 130 -4.21 -3.67 -4.78
N TRP A 131 -3.56 -2.83 -5.57
CA TRP A 131 -3.73 -2.85 -7.02
C TRP A 131 -2.55 -3.56 -7.66
N ARG A 132 -2.81 -4.24 -8.77
CA ARG A 132 -1.76 -4.73 -9.66
C ARG A 132 -2.05 -4.22 -11.06
N ALA A 133 -1.08 -3.50 -11.62
CA ALA A 133 -1.16 -2.92 -12.95
C ALA A 133 0.00 -3.40 -13.80
N ASP A 134 -0.30 -3.94 -14.97
CA ASP A 134 0.70 -4.17 -16.00
C ASP A 134 0.94 -2.87 -16.77
N VAL A 135 2.16 -2.37 -16.70
CA VAL A 135 2.57 -1.12 -17.35
C VAL A 135 3.51 -1.46 -18.51
N PRO A 136 3.09 -1.23 -19.77
CA PRO A 136 3.92 -1.52 -20.94
C PRO A 136 5.28 -0.82 -20.92
N ALA A 137 6.23 -1.31 -21.70
CA ALA A 137 7.51 -0.63 -21.93
C ALA A 137 7.26 0.79 -22.48
N GLY A 138 7.88 1.81 -21.88
CA GLY A 138 7.63 3.21 -22.25
C GLY A 138 6.20 3.71 -21.98
N GLY A 139 5.35 2.90 -21.35
CA GLY A 139 3.92 3.15 -21.18
C GLY A 139 3.55 3.75 -19.84
N ALA A 140 2.25 3.96 -19.66
CA ALA A 140 1.67 4.44 -18.42
C ALA A 140 0.39 3.68 -18.06
N ALA A 141 0.03 3.71 -16.79
CA ALA A 141 -1.24 3.20 -16.28
C ALA A 141 -1.78 4.16 -15.21
N VAL A 142 -3.10 4.21 -15.08
CA VAL A 142 -3.78 5.02 -14.07
C VAL A 142 -4.62 4.09 -13.19
N LEU A 143 -4.60 4.35 -11.89
CA LEU A 143 -5.42 3.66 -10.89
C LEU A 143 -6.23 4.70 -10.13
N ASP A 144 -7.54 4.55 -10.15
CA ASP A 144 -8.51 5.43 -9.50
C ASP A 144 -9.33 4.65 -8.48
N GLY A 145 -9.51 5.22 -7.30
CA GLY A 145 -10.33 4.60 -6.27
C GLY A 145 -10.47 5.46 -5.03
N GLY A 146 -10.85 4.84 -3.92
CA GLY A 146 -11.08 5.56 -2.68
C GLY A 146 -11.94 4.80 -1.69
N TYR A 147 -12.38 5.49 -0.65
CA TYR A 147 -13.31 4.99 0.34
C TYR A 147 -14.11 6.12 0.96
N GLU A 148 -15.28 5.82 1.49
CA GLU A 148 -16.13 6.73 2.26
C GLU A 148 -16.14 6.30 3.73
N ILE A 149 -15.91 7.23 4.64
CA ILE A 149 -16.18 7.04 6.07
C ILE A 149 -17.52 7.71 6.38
N ARG A 150 -18.48 6.93 6.88
CA ARG A 150 -19.81 7.40 7.28
C ARG A 150 -19.91 7.40 8.80
N ILE A 151 -20.13 8.59 9.36
CA ILE A 151 -20.14 8.83 10.81
C ILE A 151 -21.51 9.39 11.20
N PRO A 152 -22.31 8.68 12.02
CA PRO A 152 -23.58 9.20 12.52
C PRO A 152 -23.38 10.47 13.35
N ALA A 153 -24.33 11.40 13.31
CA ALA A 153 -24.24 12.70 13.97
C ALA A 153 -24.03 12.60 15.50
N ALA A 154 -24.56 11.55 16.14
CA ALA A 154 -24.33 11.27 17.56
C ALA A 154 -22.86 10.95 17.91
N LYS A 155 -22.04 10.65 16.89
CA LYS A 155 -20.62 10.32 16.96
C LYS A 155 -19.75 11.35 16.23
N ALA A 156 -20.33 12.48 15.82
CA ALA A 156 -19.62 13.49 15.04
C ALA A 156 -18.35 13.93 15.75
N LEU A 157 -17.22 13.85 15.05
CA LEU A 157 -15.92 14.22 15.57
C LEU A 157 -15.79 15.74 15.56
N THR A 158 -15.87 16.38 16.72
CA THR A 158 -15.63 17.82 16.83
C THR A 158 -14.13 18.10 16.70
N GLY A 159 -13.71 18.74 15.60
CA GLY A 159 -12.38 19.35 15.47
C GLY A 159 -11.27 18.51 14.81
N GLY A 160 -11.58 17.36 14.20
CA GLY A 160 -10.57 16.42 13.71
C GLY A 160 -9.72 16.85 12.50
N ASN A 161 -9.98 18.01 11.88
CA ASN A 161 -9.28 18.37 10.62
C ASN A 161 -8.95 19.87 10.45
N ARG A 162 -8.80 20.64 11.54
CA ARG A 162 -8.16 21.96 11.42
C ARG A 162 -6.64 21.76 11.42
N ARG A 163 -6.04 21.69 10.23
CA ARG A 163 -4.59 21.88 10.10
C ARG A 163 -4.32 23.37 10.32
N SER A 164 -3.75 23.73 11.47
CA SER A 164 -3.08 25.02 11.70
C SER A 164 -1.72 25.00 11.04
#